data_AF-A0A0F5IVV0-F1
#
_entry.id   AF-A0A0F5IVV0-F1
#
_cell.length_a   1.000
_cell.length_b   1.000
_cell.length_c   1.000
_cell.angle_alpha   90.00
_cell.angle_beta   90.00
_cell.angle_gamma   90.00
#
_symmetry.space_group_name_H-M   'P 1'
#
loop_
_entity.id
_entity.type
_entity.pdbx_description
1 polymer ?
#
loop_
_entity_poly.entity_id
_entity_poly.type
_entity_poly.pdbx_seq_one_letter_code
_entity_poly.pdbx_strand_id
1 'polypeptide(L)'
;MLLFILKPVATRSQQAYSLTLDELFRLGTENSLRLQATRMQEVIAADKEKTAQTSRLPDISIGATTGYIGRPTVFRQGLSQPVHPDMPDWSHNYNVEVTQPIYRGGKIHYTIKR
;
A
#
# COMPACT_ATOMS: atom_id res chain seq x y z
N MET A 1 -15.17 -27.09 29.60
CA MET A 1 -16.15 -28.20 29.48
C MET A 1 -16.25 -28.53 27.99
N LEU A 2 -15.86 -29.75 27.62
CA LEU A 2 -15.51 -30.22 26.27
C LEU A 2 -16.69 -30.96 25.64
N LEU A 3 -16.98 -30.79 24.34
CA LEU A 3 -17.81 -31.74 23.58
C LEU A 3 -17.50 -31.62 22.07
N PHE A 4 -16.61 -32.48 21.60
CA PHE A 4 -16.37 -32.74 20.18
C PHE A 4 -17.28 -33.89 19.74
N ILE A 5 -18.19 -33.63 18.79
CA ILE A 5 -19.02 -34.67 18.16
C ILE A 5 -18.22 -35.27 16.99
N LEU A 6 -17.76 -36.50 17.18
CA LEU A 6 -17.08 -37.30 16.18
C LEU A 6 -18.10 -37.81 15.15
N LYS A 7 -18.01 -37.36 13.89
CA LYS A 7 -18.72 -37.98 12.75
C LYS A 7 -17.78 -39.03 12.14
N PRO A 8 -18.23 -40.27 11.89
CA PRO A 8 -17.38 -41.29 11.28
C PRO A 8 -17.15 -40.90 9.82
N VAL A 9 -15.90 -40.61 9.46
CA VAL A 9 -15.47 -40.58 8.06
C VAL A 9 -15.52 -42.03 7.56
N ALA A 10 -16.45 -42.31 6.66
CA ALA A 10 -16.38 -43.51 5.85
C ALA A 10 -15.12 -43.39 4.99
N THR A 11 -14.10 -44.18 5.31
CA THR A 11 -12.90 -44.35 4.49
C THR A 11 -13.33 -44.89 3.12
N ARG A 12 -13.52 -44.00 2.14
CA ARG A 12 -13.42 -44.38 0.74
C ARG A 12 -11.97 -44.77 0.52
N SER A 13 -11.73 -46.06 0.33
CA SER A 13 -10.49 -46.62 -0.19
C SER A 13 -9.98 -45.69 -1.31
N GLN A 14 -8.89 -44.99 -1.04
CA GLN A 14 -8.19 -44.22 -2.05
C GLN A 14 -7.58 -45.25 -3.00
N GLN A 15 -8.27 -45.53 -4.11
CA GLN A 15 -7.66 -46.23 -5.22
C GLN A 15 -6.36 -45.52 -5.55
N ALA A 16 -5.24 -46.25 -5.44
CA ALA A 16 -3.92 -45.76 -5.78
C ALA A 16 -3.91 -45.41 -7.27
N TYR A 17 -4.25 -44.16 -7.58
CA TYR A 17 -4.18 -43.62 -8.91
C TYR A 17 -2.69 -43.47 -9.23
N SER A 18 -2.16 -44.40 -10.03
CA SER A 18 -0.78 -44.35 -10.50
C SER A 18 -0.65 -43.20 -11.48
N LEU A 19 -0.40 -42.01 -10.94
CA LEU A 19 -0.16 -40.81 -11.72
C LEU A 19 1.15 -41.01 -12.48
N THR A 20 1.12 -40.83 -13.80
CA THR A 20 2.35 -40.84 -14.60
C THR A 20 3.26 -39.68 -14.15
N LEU A 21 4.57 -39.81 -14.33
CA LEU A 21 5.53 -38.79 -13.90
C LEU A 21 5.18 -37.41 -14.49
N ASP A 22 4.75 -37.38 -15.76
CA ASP A 22 4.32 -36.16 -16.45
C ASP A 22 3.06 -35.53 -15.85
N GLU A 23 2.07 -36.33 -15.45
CA GLU A 23 0.87 -35.83 -14.79
C GLU A 23 1.17 -35.29 -13.39
N LEU A 24 2.11 -35.89 -12.65
CA LEU A 24 2.58 -35.37 -11.37
C LEU A 24 3.27 -34.02 -11.53
N PHE A 25 4.15 -33.89 -12.53
CA PHE A 25 4.80 -32.61 -12.83
C PHE A 25 3.81 -31.56 -13.32
N ARG A 26 2.81 -31.94 -14.13
CA ARG A 26 1.77 -31.02 -14.61
C ARG A 26 0.89 -30.52 -13.47
N LEU A 27 0.28 -31.43 -12.70
CA LEU A 27 -0.58 -31.06 -11.56
C LEU A 27 0.21 -30.34 -10.47
N GLY A 28 1.47 -30.74 -10.24
CA GLY A 28 2.41 -30.04 -9.37
C GLY A 28 2.73 -28.64 -9.86
N THR A 29 2.93 -28.44 -11.16
CA THR A 29 3.21 -27.09 -11.72
C THR A 29 1.98 -26.18 -11.63
N GLU A 30 0.79 -26.72 -11.90
CA GLU A 30 -0.47 -25.97 -11.87
C GLU A 30 -0.92 -25.62 -10.43
N ASN A 31 -0.79 -26.54 -9.47
CA ASN A 31 -1.37 -26.41 -8.14
C ASN A 31 -0.36 -26.24 -6.99
N SER A 32 0.96 -26.27 -7.26
CA SER A 32 1.94 -26.09 -6.20
C SER A 32 1.93 -24.67 -5.67
N LEU A 33 1.51 -24.53 -4.41
CA LEU A 33 1.61 -23.30 -3.63
C LEU A 33 3.03 -22.75 -3.60
N ARG A 34 4.04 -23.62 -3.67
CA ARG A 34 5.45 -23.22 -3.68
C ARG A 34 5.82 -22.52 -4.99
N LEU A 35 5.35 -23.03 -6.14
CA LEU A 35 5.59 -22.38 -7.43
C LEU A 35 4.81 -21.09 -7.58
N GLN A 36 3.58 -21.04 -7.05
CA GLN A 36 2.81 -19.80 -6.95
C GLN A 36 3.56 -18.77 -6.09
N ALA A 37 4.10 -19.16 -4.93
CA ALA A 37 4.89 -18.28 -4.09
C ALA A 37 6.15 -17.77 -4.80
N THR A 38 6.89 -18.63 -5.52
CA THR A 38 8.06 -18.21 -6.30
C THR A 38 7.68 -17.22 -7.41
N ARG A 39 6.59 -17.46 -8.14
CA ARG A 39 6.09 -16.53 -9.16
C ARG A 39 5.70 -15.18 -8.54
N MET A 40 5.06 -15.18 -7.39
CA MET A 40 4.75 -13.94 -6.67
C MET A 40 6.02 -13.20 -6.24
N GLN A 41 7.05 -13.91 -5.77
CA GLN A 41 8.34 -13.31 -5.42
C GLN A 41 9.03 -12.67 -6.62
N GLU A 42 8.95 -13.30 -7.79
CA GLU A 42 9.46 -12.75 -9.05
C GLU A 42 8.77 -11.43 -9.42
N VAL A 43 7.43 -11.40 -9.36
CA VAL A 43 6.65 -10.17 -9.60
C VAL A 43 7.02 -9.08 -8.60
N ILE A 44 7.12 -9.41 -7.31
CA ILE A 44 7.52 -8.46 -6.26
C ILE A 44 8.93 -7.93 -6.50
N ALA A 45 9.87 -8.78 -6.97
CA ALA A 45 11.22 -8.35 -7.28
C ALA A 45 11.24 -7.37 -8.47
N ALA A 46 10.49 -7.65 -9.53
CA ALA A 46 10.34 -6.74 -10.66
C ALA A 46 9.69 -5.40 -10.26
N ASP A 47 8.64 -5.44 -9.43
CA ASP A 47 7.98 -4.22 -8.93
C ASP A 47 8.91 -3.39 -8.03
N LYS A 48 9.75 -4.04 -7.22
CA LYS A 48 10.78 -3.36 -6.42
C LYS A 48 11.80 -2.66 -7.30
N GLU A 49 12.25 -3.31 -8.37
CA GLU A 49 13.16 -2.69 -9.33
C GLU A 49 12.53 -1.46 -9.98
N LYS A 50 11.28 -1.59 -10.47
CA LYS A 50 10.55 -0.46 -11.07
C LYS A 50 10.34 0.67 -10.07
N THR A 51 9.96 0.36 -8.85
CA THR A 51 9.80 1.36 -7.76
C THR A 51 11.11 2.06 -7.46
N ALA A 52 12.23 1.33 -7.45
CA ALA A 52 13.57 1.88 -7.27
C ALA A 52 13.93 2.85 -8.39
N GLN A 53 13.62 2.52 -9.64
CA GLN A 53 13.83 3.40 -10.80
C GLN A 53 12.97 4.67 -10.69
N THR A 54 11.69 4.54 -10.38
CA THR A 54 10.77 5.69 -10.22
C THR A 54 11.17 6.59 -9.05
N SER A 55 11.81 6.07 -8.00
CA SER A 55 12.26 6.88 -6.85
C SER A 55 13.32 7.94 -7.17
N ARG A 56 13.93 7.88 -8.38
CA ARG A 56 14.86 8.90 -8.89
C ARG A 56 14.15 10.07 -9.58
N LEU A 57 12.90 9.88 -9.97
CA LEU A 57 12.11 10.89 -10.64
C LEU A 57 11.52 11.86 -9.59
N PRO A 58 11.28 13.13 -9.95
CA PRO A 58 10.56 14.04 -9.08
C PRO A 58 9.13 13.55 -8.85
N ASP A 59 8.65 13.68 -7.62
CA ASP A 59 7.25 13.43 -7.28
C ASP A 59 6.43 14.70 -7.55
N ILE A 60 5.26 14.54 -8.15
CA ILE A 60 4.34 15.64 -8.44
C ILE A 60 3.02 15.32 -7.78
N SER A 61 2.58 16.17 -6.86
CA SER A 61 1.31 16.01 -6.15
C SER A 61 0.41 17.22 -6.40
N ILE A 62 -0.89 16.98 -6.36
CA ILE A 62 -1.92 18.01 -6.54
C ILE A 62 -2.83 17.93 -5.33
N GLY A 63 -2.98 19.04 -4.62
CA GLY A 63 -3.82 19.15 -3.44
C GLY A 63 -4.91 20.20 -3.63
N ALA A 64 -6.07 19.91 -3.08
CA ALA A 64 -7.14 20.88 -2.91
C ALA A 64 -7.64 20.79 -1.46
N THR A 65 -7.77 21.93 -0.79
CA THR A 65 -8.27 22.03 0.58
C THR A 65 -9.39 23.05 0.60
N THR A 66 -10.57 22.64 1.07
CA THR A 66 -11.70 23.53 1.36
C THR A 66 -12.05 23.43 2.83
N GLY A 67 -12.44 24.53 3.44
CA GLY A 67 -12.80 24.54 4.86
C GLY A 67 -13.64 25.76 5.24
N TYR A 68 -14.50 25.58 6.24
CA TYR A 68 -15.25 26.66 6.87
C TYR A 68 -14.41 27.26 8.01
N ILE A 69 -14.09 28.55 7.92
CA ILE A 69 -13.33 29.30 8.93
C ILE A 69 -14.27 29.89 9.98
N GLY A 70 -15.46 30.34 9.57
CA GLY A 70 -16.40 31.07 10.41
C GLY A 70 -15.92 32.46 10.82
N ARG A 71 -16.52 33.02 11.87
CA ARG A 71 -16.23 34.37 12.39
C ARG A 71 -15.39 34.30 13.67
N PRO A 72 -14.04 34.27 13.59
CA PRO A 72 -13.21 34.21 14.77
C PRO A 72 -13.20 35.55 15.50
N THR A 73 -13.19 35.51 16.83
CA THR A 73 -12.89 36.67 17.67
C THR A 73 -11.39 36.70 17.92
N VAL A 74 -10.73 37.77 17.48
CA VAL A 74 -9.31 38.00 17.73
C VAL A 74 -9.16 39.03 18.84
N PHE A 75 -8.17 38.85 19.71
CA PHE A 75 -7.84 39.81 20.77
C PHE A 75 -6.52 40.50 20.45
N ARG A 76 -6.56 41.75 19.96
CA ARG A 76 -5.35 42.46 19.50
C ARG A 76 -4.49 43.01 20.64
N GLN A 77 -5.10 43.34 21.77
CA GLN A 77 -4.43 44.01 22.89
C GLN A 77 -4.99 43.51 24.23
N GLY A 78 -4.44 42.40 24.74
CA GLY A 78 -4.96 41.70 25.91
C GLY A 78 -6.38 41.14 25.72
N LEU A 79 -6.97 40.56 26.77
CA LEU A 79 -8.36 40.04 26.73
C LEU A 79 -9.44 41.14 26.67
N SER A 80 -9.03 42.41 26.71
CA SER A 80 -9.90 43.58 26.82
C SER A 80 -10.46 44.09 25.51
N GLN A 81 -9.90 43.70 24.36
CA GLN A 81 -10.32 44.21 23.05
C GLN A 81 -10.62 43.07 22.06
N PRO A 82 -11.78 42.39 22.19
CA PRO A 82 -12.25 41.45 21.20
C PRO A 82 -12.63 42.19 19.92
N VAL A 83 -12.08 41.73 18.79
CA VAL A 83 -12.36 42.27 17.46
C VAL A 83 -12.75 41.11 16.56
N HIS A 84 -13.80 41.30 15.78
CA HIS A 84 -14.18 40.36 14.74
C HIS A 84 -13.62 40.89 13.43
N PRO A 85 -12.61 40.23 12.83
CA PRO A 85 -12.10 40.64 11.54
C PRO A 85 -13.13 40.32 10.46
N ASP A 86 -13.32 41.22 9.50
CA ASP A 86 -14.07 40.93 8.28
C ASP A 86 -13.23 40.01 7.40
N MET A 87 -13.37 38.71 7.61
CA MET A 87 -12.75 37.67 6.80
C MET A 87 -13.81 36.76 6.17
N PRO A 88 -13.52 36.15 5.01
CA PRO A 88 -14.42 35.18 4.41
C PRO A 88 -14.68 33.98 5.33
N ASP A 89 -15.93 33.53 5.40
CA ASP A 89 -16.32 32.36 6.19
C ASP A 89 -15.78 31.03 5.60
N TRP A 90 -15.30 31.03 4.36
CA TRP A 90 -14.82 29.85 3.64
C TRP A 90 -13.38 30.05 3.15
N SER A 91 -12.64 28.94 3.11
CA SER A 91 -11.27 28.85 2.60
C SER A 91 -11.20 27.83 1.47
N HIS A 92 -10.51 28.20 0.39
CA HIS A 92 -10.13 27.29 -0.70
C HIS A 92 -8.65 27.46 -0.97
N ASN A 93 -7.94 26.34 -1.04
CA ASN A 93 -6.53 26.29 -1.39
C ASN A 93 -6.35 25.20 -2.45
N TYR A 94 -5.75 25.57 -3.58
CA TYR A 94 -5.33 24.63 -4.61
C TYR A 94 -3.81 24.72 -4.73
N ASN A 95 -3.13 23.58 -4.64
CA ASN A 95 -1.69 23.51 -4.70
C ASN A 95 -1.23 22.43 -5.68
N VAL A 96 -0.09 22.70 -6.28
CA VAL A 96 0.70 21.74 -7.06
C VAL A 96 2.07 21.73 -6.43
N GLU A 97 2.50 20.59 -5.93
CA GLU A 97 3.79 20.42 -5.26
C GLU A 97 4.68 19.51 -6.11
N VAL A 98 5.93 19.95 -6.31
CA VAL A 98 6.95 19.17 -6.99
C VAL A 98 8.07 18.90 -6.00
N THR A 99 8.23 17.65 -5.59
CA THR A 99 9.25 17.24 -4.63
C THR A 99 10.35 16.47 -5.33
N GLN A 100 11.52 17.10 -5.46
CA GLN A 100 12.73 16.44 -5.97
C GLN A 100 13.71 16.14 -4.84
N PRO A 101 13.95 14.86 -4.50
CA PRO A 101 14.95 14.54 -3.49
C PRO A 101 16.36 14.80 -4.06
N ILE A 102 17.10 15.74 -3.46
CA ILE A 102 18.47 16.09 -3.89
C ILE A 102 19.54 15.13 -3.30
N TYR A 103 19.27 14.54 -2.14
CA TYR A 103 20.15 13.55 -1.50
C TYR A 103 19.35 12.75 -0.45
N ARG A 104 19.40 11.41 -0.52
CA ARG A 104 18.83 10.51 0.51
C ARG A 104 19.86 9.49 0.99
N GLY A 105 21.06 9.96 1.39
CA GLY A 105 22.10 9.06 1.92
C GLY A 105 22.53 7.98 0.92
N GLY A 106 22.62 8.34 -0.36
CA GLY A 106 22.92 7.40 -1.44
C GLY A 106 21.76 6.51 -1.90
N LYS A 107 20.61 6.46 -1.20
CA LYS A 107 19.46 5.60 -1.59
C LYS A 107 18.95 5.91 -3.01
N ILE A 108 18.99 7.16 -3.45
CA ILE A 108 18.63 7.54 -4.83
C ILE A 108 19.53 6.82 -5.85
N HIS A 109 20.82 6.65 -5.54
CA HIS A 109 21.78 5.94 -6.41
C HIS A 109 21.79 4.42 -6.18
N TYR A 110 21.55 3.94 -4.97
CA TYR A 110 21.77 2.53 -4.58
C TYR A 110 20.50 1.67 -4.37
N THR A 111 19.29 2.18 -4.61
CA THR A 111 18.05 1.37 -4.43
C THR A 111 17.90 0.28 -5.51
N ILE A 112 18.60 0.39 -6.64
CA ILE A 112 18.64 -0.65 -7.67
C ILE A 112 19.79 -1.60 -7.35
N LYS A 113 19.50 -2.71 -6.68
CA LYS A 113 20.38 -3.88 -6.71
C LYS A 113 19.82 -4.87 -7.72
N ARG A 114 20.63 -5.18 -8.73
CA ARG A 114 20.39 -6.21 -9.73
C ARG A 114 20.41 -7.60 -9.10
#